data_AF-A0A2D8RDU7-F1
#
_entry.id   AF-A0A2D8RDU7-F1
#
_cell.length_a   1.000
_cell.length_b   1.000
_cell.length_c   1.000
_cell.angle_alpha   90.00
_cell.angle_beta   90.00
_cell.angle_gamma   90.00
#
_symmetry.space_group_name_H-M   'P 1'
#
loop_
_entity.id
_entity.type
_entity.pdbx_description
1 polymer ?
#
loop_
_entity_poly.entity_id
_entity_poly.type
_entity_poly.pdbx_seq_one_letter_code
_entity_poly.pdbx_strand_id
1 'polypeptide(L)'
;MSHFERDLDPAAAPPMKASIRTLSVYEFWSPALFYLPVKAYALWLALRYRGITLPTVANPTFDLGGFVGESKLQILDLLPPSLGGLLLSHTRIARSGMTEEDISDDARIALSRVHARGFDFPFVAKPDKGSRGAGVRRVYDQPALQRYLAEFPVQDTVVLQALEDLPYEAGIFYIRLPENDPGGWFDPATGHSTEGEIFSVTLKVFPYVTGDGQRTLRQLIQQDPRAGRLAHLYLPRHTERLEQVLPAGERFRLAFAGSHARGCIFRDGSHLVTPAFRRQWDLIARQIPGFYFGRFDIRFDDVRKLSCVASLEDLQHLEGVKIIEVNGAGAEATHIWDADMPIRRAYGTLFDQYRKLFAIGAAQRRLGHPVPGLRKVWAEIQQNETMATRYPLTE
;
A
#
# COMPACT_ATOMS: atom_id res chain seq x y z
N MET A 1 17.40 19.82 9.92
CA MET A 1 17.50 18.42 9.45
C MET A 1 17.20 17.50 10.62
N SER A 2 16.16 16.64 10.50
CA SER A 2 16.06 15.49 11.41
C SER A 2 17.41 14.76 11.36
N HIS A 3 17.85 14.17 12.47
CA HIS A 3 19.18 13.55 12.51
C HIS A 3 19.39 12.47 11.43
N PHE A 4 18.32 11.97 10.80
CA PHE A 4 18.37 10.88 9.81
C PHE A 4 18.67 11.27 8.35
N GLU A 5 18.36 12.49 7.90
CA GLU A 5 18.54 12.82 6.46
C GLU A 5 19.94 13.39 6.12
N ARG A 6 20.81 13.65 7.11
CA ARG A 6 22.15 14.23 6.83
C ARG A 6 23.17 13.20 6.37
N ASP A 7 22.94 11.92 6.68
CA ASP A 7 23.93 10.85 6.52
C ASP A 7 23.54 9.83 5.42
N LEU A 8 22.48 10.09 4.65
CA LEU A 8 22.10 9.23 3.54
C LEU A 8 22.96 9.53 2.31
N ASP A 9 23.63 8.50 1.78
CA ASP A 9 24.33 8.54 0.48
C ASP A 9 23.37 9.09 -0.60
N PRO A 10 23.68 10.22 -1.26
CA PRO A 10 22.85 10.76 -2.32
C PRO A 10 22.61 9.77 -3.47
N ALA A 11 23.51 8.79 -3.67
CA ALA A 11 23.35 7.73 -4.66
C ALA A 11 22.40 6.60 -4.21
N ALA A 12 22.08 6.51 -2.91
CA ALA A 12 21.09 5.58 -2.37
C ALA A 12 19.65 6.10 -2.56
N ALA A 13 19.48 7.42 -2.69
CA ALA A 13 18.18 8.02 -2.94
C ALA A 13 17.62 7.60 -4.30
N PRO A 14 16.31 7.30 -4.40
CA PRO A 14 15.70 7.05 -5.70
C PRO A 14 15.80 8.32 -6.56
N PRO A 15 16.30 8.25 -7.80
CA PRO A 15 16.38 9.42 -8.66
C PRO A 15 14.97 9.95 -8.92
N MET A 16 14.70 11.17 -8.45
CA MET A 16 13.42 11.84 -8.63
C MET A 16 13.52 12.88 -9.75
N LYS A 17 12.63 12.81 -10.72
CA LYS A 17 12.48 13.90 -11.70
C LYS A 17 11.87 15.12 -11.00
N ALA A 18 12.40 16.30 -11.30
CA ALA A 18 11.80 17.53 -10.84
C ALA A 18 10.37 17.64 -11.40
N SER A 19 9.42 17.87 -10.50
CA SER A 19 8.01 17.98 -10.87
C SER A 19 7.74 19.38 -11.42
N ILE A 20 7.09 19.46 -12.58
CA ILE A 20 6.70 20.73 -13.18
C ILE A 20 5.49 21.31 -12.45
N ARG A 21 4.60 20.43 -11.97
CA ARG A 21 3.37 20.80 -11.27
C ARG A 21 3.42 20.46 -9.79
N THR A 22 2.76 21.27 -8.98
CA THR A 22 2.59 21.00 -7.55
C THR A 22 1.50 19.96 -7.28
N LEU A 23 0.47 19.92 -8.14
CA LEU A 23 -0.71 19.05 -8.05
C LEU A 23 -1.12 18.59 -9.44
N SER A 24 -1.73 17.41 -9.55
CA SER A 24 -2.29 16.95 -10.82
C SER A 24 -3.60 17.70 -11.14
N VAL A 25 -3.97 17.76 -12.42
CA VAL A 25 -5.20 18.47 -12.86
C VAL A 25 -6.49 17.78 -12.40
N TYR A 26 -6.40 16.51 -11.99
CA TYR A 26 -7.52 15.68 -11.56
C TYR A 26 -7.39 15.21 -10.10
N GLU A 27 -6.40 15.71 -9.35
CA GLU A 27 -6.13 15.30 -7.96
C GLU A 27 -7.34 15.50 -7.05
N PHE A 28 -8.17 16.51 -7.35
CA PHE A 28 -9.37 16.87 -6.59
C PHE A 28 -10.68 16.59 -7.31
N TRP A 29 -10.66 15.85 -8.42
CA TRP A 29 -11.90 15.45 -9.05
C TRP A 29 -12.66 14.51 -8.12
N SER A 30 -13.99 14.59 -8.13
CA SER A 30 -14.77 13.65 -7.34
C SER A 30 -14.46 12.22 -7.80
N PRO A 31 -14.33 11.24 -6.88
CA PRO A 31 -14.09 9.86 -7.27
C PRO A 31 -15.15 9.33 -8.24
N ALA A 32 -16.41 9.75 -8.09
CA ALA A 32 -17.48 9.39 -9.00
C ALA A 32 -17.21 9.85 -10.44
N LEU A 33 -16.76 11.10 -10.62
CA LEU A 33 -16.43 11.66 -11.93
C LEU A 33 -15.19 11.00 -12.53
N PHE A 34 -14.11 10.90 -11.74
CA PHE A 34 -12.84 10.35 -12.22
C PHE A 34 -12.97 8.89 -12.65
N TYR A 35 -13.65 8.05 -11.88
CA TYR A 35 -13.75 6.62 -12.15
C TYR A 35 -14.91 6.22 -13.07
N LEU A 36 -15.78 7.14 -13.51
CA LEU A 36 -16.90 6.82 -14.40
C LEU A 36 -16.45 6.13 -15.71
N PRO A 37 -15.43 6.61 -16.44
CA PRO A 37 -14.95 5.94 -17.65
C PRO A 37 -14.41 4.53 -17.37
N VAL A 38 -13.73 4.36 -16.24
CA VAL A 38 -13.16 3.06 -15.81
C VAL A 38 -14.26 2.06 -15.50
N LYS A 39 -15.33 2.49 -14.81
CA LYS A 39 -16.50 1.65 -14.54
C LYS A 39 -17.22 1.22 -15.83
N ALA A 40 -17.39 2.14 -16.79
CA ALA A 40 -17.98 1.83 -18.08
C ALA A 40 -17.14 0.81 -18.87
N TYR A 41 -15.81 0.97 -18.86
CA TYR A 41 -14.90 0.03 -19.48
C TYR A 41 -14.89 -1.35 -18.79
N ALA A 42 -14.90 -1.38 -17.46
CA ALA A 42 -15.02 -2.63 -16.69
C ALA A 42 -16.34 -3.35 -16.96
N LEU A 43 -17.45 -2.63 -17.15
CA LEU A 43 -18.73 -3.21 -17.56
C LEU A 43 -18.63 -3.83 -18.97
N TRP A 44 -17.99 -3.15 -19.91
CA TRP A 44 -17.74 -3.71 -21.24
C TRP A 44 -16.87 -4.98 -21.17
N LEU A 45 -15.82 -5.00 -20.34
CA LEU A 45 -15.00 -6.20 -20.12
C LEU A 45 -15.83 -7.34 -19.50
N ALA A 46 -16.68 -7.05 -18.51
CA ALA A 46 -17.58 -8.03 -17.92
C ALA A 46 -18.50 -8.70 -18.95
N LEU A 47 -19.02 -7.92 -19.89
CA LEU A 47 -19.81 -8.43 -21.02
C LEU A 47 -18.94 -9.25 -21.98
N ARG A 48 -17.78 -8.73 -22.39
CA ARG A 48 -16.84 -9.38 -23.31
C ARG A 48 -16.39 -10.75 -22.81
N TYR A 49 -16.03 -10.85 -21.52
CA TYR A 49 -15.57 -12.09 -20.90
C TYR A 49 -16.69 -12.95 -20.33
N ARG A 50 -17.95 -12.51 -20.42
CA ARG A 50 -19.13 -13.19 -19.86
C ARG A 50 -18.93 -13.54 -18.39
N GLY A 51 -18.57 -12.55 -17.57
CA GLY A 51 -18.29 -12.76 -16.15
C GLY A 51 -18.01 -11.45 -15.43
N ILE A 52 -18.98 -10.99 -14.64
CA ILE A 52 -18.90 -9.69 -13.91
C ILE A 52 -17.84 -9.72 -12.82
N THR A 53 -17.70 -10.85 -12.13
CA THR A 53 -16.85 -11.03 -10.95
C THR A 53 -15.51 -11.70 -11.27
N LEU A 54 -15.10 -11.78 -12.54
CA LEU A 54 -13.79 -12.36 -12.90
C LEU A 54 -12.58 -11.74 -12.18
N PRO A 55 -12.55 -10.42 -11.88
CA PRO A 55 -11.47 -9.85 -11.07
C PRO A 55 -11.25 -10.55 -9.73
N THR A 56 -12.29 -11.16 -9.14
CA THR A 56 -12.21 -11.76 -7.80
C THR A 56 -11.60 -13.16 -7.77
N VAL A 57 -11.12 -13.66 -8.92
CA VAL A 57 -10.39 -14.93 -9.00
C VAL A 57 -8.99 -14.72 -9.58
N ALA A 58 -8.54 -13.47 -9.76
CA ALA A 58 -7.22 -13.19 -10.36
C ALA A 58 -6.06 -13.79 -9.54
N ASN A 59 -6.19 -13.78 -8.21
CA ASN A 59 -5.26 -14.43 -7.27
C ASN A 59 -5.98 -15.55 -6.50
N PRO A 60 -5.96 -16.81 -6.95
CA PRO A 60 -6.82 -17.87 -6.41
C PRO A 60 -6.65 -18.22 -4.93
N THR A 61 -5.51 -17.85 -4.34
CA THR A 61 -5.18 -18.10 -2.92
C THR A 61 -5.60 -16.95 -2.00
N PHE A 62 -6.00 -15.82 -2.55
CA PHE A 62 -6.42 -14.65 -1.78
C PHE A 62 -7.95 -14.62 -1.71
N ASP A 63 -8.49 -14.19 -0.57
CA ASP A 63 -9.93 -13.98 -0.44
C ASP A 63 -10.44 -13.01 -1.52
N LEU A 64 -11.39 -13.48 -2.34
CA LEU A 64 -11.91 -12.77 -3.52
C LEU A 64 -10.79 -12.19 -4.41
N GLY A 65 -9.66 -12.90 -4.55
CA GLY A 65 -8.53 -12.47 -5.37
C GLY A 65 -7.79 -11.25 -4.84
N GLY A 66 -8.10 -10.82 -3.62
CA GLY A 66 -7.70 -9.52 -3.07
C GLY A 66 -8.42 -8.35 -3.74
N PHE A 67 -9.59 -8.57 -4.35
CA PHE A 67 -10.36 -7.51 -4.98
C PHE A 67 -11.07 -6.62 -3.95
N VAL A 68 -11.55 -7.22 -2.86
CA VAL A 68 -12.22 -6.54 -1.75
C VAL A 68 -12.14 -7.39 -0.49
N GLY A 69 -12.01 -6.75 0.68
CA GLY A 69 -12.08 -7.42 1.98
C GLY A 69 -10.88 -8.32 2.31
N GLU A 70 -9.74 -8.11 1.64
CA GLU A 70 -8.54 -8.94 1.80
C GLU A 70 -7.99 -8.87 3.24
N SER A 71 -7.67 -10.04 3.80
CA SER A 71 -7.00 -10.15 5.11
C SER A 71 -5.51 -9.96 4.92
N LYS A 72 -4.94 -8.96 5.59
CA LYS A 72 -3.48 -8.71 5.57
C LYS A 72 -2.73 -9.89 6.16
N LEU A 73 -3.26 -10.49 7.23
CA LEU A 73 -2.67 -11.65 7.87
C LEU A 73 -2.67 -12.87 6.95
N GLN A 74 -3.77 -13.14 6.24
CA GLN A 74 -3.82 -14.25 5.27
C GLN A 74 -2.68 -14.12 4.25
N ILE A 75 -2.45 -12.93 3.71
CA ILE A 75 -1.40 -12.71 2.72
C ILE A 75 -0.01 -12.81 3.34
N LEU A 76 0.18 -12.29 4.57
CA LEU A 76 1.45 -12.42 5.29
C LEU A 76 1.77 -13.89 5.64
N ASP A 77 0.75 -14.69 5.98
CA ASP A 77 0.89 -16.12 6.29
C ASP A 77 1.22 -16.98 5.05
N LEU A 78 0.96 -16.46 3.83
CA LEU A 78 1.34 -17.12 2.57
C LEU A 78 2.82 -16.90 2.20
N LEU A 79 3.51 -15.95 2.84
CA LEU A 79 4.88 -15.61 2.50
C LEU A 79 5.84 -16.65 3.10
N PRO A 80 6.65 -17.35 2.29
CA PRO A 80 7.53 -18.40 2.78
C PRO A 80 8.71 -17.83 3.59
N PRO A 81 9.35 -18.65 4.44
CA PRO A 81 10.55 -18.27 5.19
C PRO A 81 11.69 -17.74 4.32
N SER A 82 11.76 -18.12 3.03
CA SER A 82 12.73 -17.60 2.06
C SER A 82 12.61 -16.09 1.83
N LEU A 83 11.46 -15.48 2.14
CA LEU A 83 11.26 -14.03 2.12
C LEU A 83 11.40 -13.39 3.50
N GLY A 84 11.79 -14.15 4.54
CA GLY A 84 11.79 -13.69 5.94
C GLY A 84 12.58 -12.39 6.16
N GLY A 85 13.71 -12.21 5.47
CA GLY A 85 14.51 -10.99 5.51
C GLY A 85 13.76 -9.73 5.01
N LEU A 86 12.75 -9.90 4.17
CA LEU A 86 11.92 -8.83 3.63
C LEU A 86 10.67 -8.55 4.47
N LEU A 87 10.29 -9.43 5.39
CA LEU A 87 9.06 -9.25 6.17
C LEU A 87 9.34 -8.53 7.47
N LEU A 88 8.35 -7.76 7.91
CA LEU A 88 8.32 -7.23 9.26
C LEU A 88 7.70 -8.24 10.21
N SER A 89 8.32 -8.39 11.38
CA SER A 89 7.73 -9.12 12.50
C SER A 89 6.33 -8.57 12.78
N HIS A 90 5.37 -9.47 12.92
CA HIS A 90 3.98 -9.09 13.16
C HIS A 90 3.30 -10.14 14.03
N THR A 91 2.19 -9.74 14.63
CA THR A 91 1.28 -10.59 15.41
C THR A 91 -0.13 -10.03 15.33
N ARG A 92 -1.07 -10.66 16.03
CA ARG A 92 -2.48 -10.27 16.03
C ARG A 92 -3.12 -10.39 17.40
N ILE A 93 -4.16 -9.60 17.62
CA ILE A 93 -5.08 -9.72 18.76
C ILE A 93 -6.51 -9.54 18.25
N ALA A 94 -7.45 -10.29 18.82
CA ALA A 94 -8.88 -10.12 18.57
C ALA A 94 -9.48 -9.37 19.75
N ARG A 95 -10.32 -8.36 19.50
CA ARG A 95 -10.96 -7.60 20.58
C ARG A 95 -11.98 -8.45 21.32
N SER A 96 -11.75 -8.63 22.62
CA SER A 96 -12.57 -9.49 23.49
C SER A 96 -13.85 -8.80 23.99
N GLY A 97 -13.77 -7.51 24.35
CA GLY A 97 -14.90 -6.76 24.90
C GLY A 97 -14.62 -5.27 25.07
N MET A 98 -15.57 -4.53 25.64
CA MET A 98 -15.53 -3.06 25.77
C MET A 98 -15.27 -2.56 27.19
N THR A 99 -15.17 -3.45 28.18
CA THR A 99 -14.86 -3.02 29.54
C THR A 99 -13.40 -2.60 29.65
N GLU A 100 -13.08 -1.77 30.65
CA GLU A 100 -11.68 -1.40 30.93
C GLU A 100 -10.80 -2.61 31.23
N GLU A 101 -11.37 -3.63 31.88
CA GLU A 101 -10.72 -4.91 32.16
C GLU A 101 -10.41 -5.67 30.85
N ASP A 102 -11.39 -5.80 29.93
CA ASP A 102 -11.19 -6.42 28.62
C ASP A 102 -10.08 -5.72 27.82
N ILE A 103 -10.08 -4.38 27.81
CA ILE A 103 -9.08 -3.58 27.09
C ILE A 103 -7.69 -3.77 27.69
N SER A 104 -7.59 -3.81 29.02
CA SER A 104 -6.33 -4.02 29.72
C SER A 104 -5.77 -5.41 29.46
N ASP A 105 -6.63 -6.44 29.48
CA ASP A 105 -6.24 -7.81 29.18
C ASP A 105 -5.83 -7.99 27.71
N ASP A 106 -6.59 -7.43 26.77
CA ASP A 106 -6.23 -7.43 25.36
C ASP A 106 -4.87 -6.75 25.14
N ALA A 107 -4.60 -5.62 25.79
CA ALA A 107 -3.32 -4.93 25.73
C ALA A 107 -2.19 -5.79 26.30
N ARG A 108 -2.40 -6.44 27.46
CA ARG A 108 -1.40 -7.33 28.07
C ARG A 108 -1.09 -8.54 27.19
N ILE A 109 -2.10 -9.17 26.61
CA ILE A 109 -1.94 -10.31 25.68
C ILE A 109 -1.22 -9.85 24.41
N ALA A 110 -1.60 -8.69 23.86
CA ALA A 110 -0.96 -8.09 22.71
C ALA A 110 0.54 -7.88 22.94
N LEU A 111 0.93 -7.28 24.06
CA LEU A 111 2.34 -7.03 24.40
C LEU A 111 3.13 -8.32 24.58
N SER A 112 2.56 -9.30 25.29
CA SER A 112 3.19 -10.63 25.41
C SER A 112 3.48 -11.26 24.04
N ARG A 113 2.54 -11.15 23.09
CA ARG A 113 2.71 -11.65 21.72
C ARG A 113 3.71 -10.85 20.90
N VAL A 114 3.77 -9.53 21.09
CA VAL A 114 4.75 -8.63 20.45
C VAL A 114 6.17 -9.00 20.87
N HIS A 115 6.42 -9.12 22.18
CA HIS A 115 7.72 -9.53 22.71
C HIS A 115 8.11 -10.94 22.26
N ALA A 116 7.15 -11.89 22.23
CA ALA A 116 7.39 -13.25 21.74
C ALA A 116 7.76 -13.30 20.23
N ARG A 117 7.42 -12.25 19.47
CA ARG A 117 7.81 -12.09 18.06
C ARG A 117 9.05 -11.22 17.87
N GLY A 118 9.70 -10.81 18.96
CA GLY A 118 11.01 -10.15 18.93
C GLY A 118 10.98 -8.68 18.51
N PHE A 119 9.85 -7.97 18.71
CA PHE A 119 9.79 -6.51 18.53
C PHE A 119 9.15 -5.83 19.73
N ASP A 120 9.27 -4.52 19.82
CA ASP A 120 8.79 -3.68 20.94
C ASP A 120 8.29 -2.33 20.41
N PHE A 121 7.88 -1.43 21.30
CA PHE A 121 7.52 -0.07 20.97
C PHE A 121 8.66 0.73 20.32
N PRO A 122 8.35 1.68 19.43
CA PRO A 122 7.04 1.87 18.80
C PRO A 122 6.74 0.81 17.74
N PHE A 123 5.48 0.43 17.60
CA PHE A 123 5.00 -0.47 16.53
C PHE A 123 3.74 0.08 15.85
N VAL A 124 3.34 -0.52 14.74
CA VAL A 124 2.11 -0.16 13.99
C VAL A 124 0.96 -1.06 14.41
N ALA A 125 -0.18 -0.47 14.77
CA ALA A 125 -1.45 -1.16 14.91
C ALA A 125 -2.35 -0.83 13.70
N LYS A 126 -2.96 -1.85 13.10
CA LYS A 126 -3.85 -1.70 11.95
C LYS A 126 -4.94 -2.77 11.91
N PRO A 127 -6.11 -2.50 11.29
CA PRO A 127 -7.09 -3.54 11.01
C PRO A 127 -6.55 -4.61 10.06
N ASP A 128 -6.90 -5.88 10.32
CA ASP A 128 -6.61 -6.97 9.39
C ASP A 128 -7.28 -6.73 8.02
N LYS A 129 -8.59 -6.48 8.04
CA LYS A 129 -9.36 -6.06 6.87
C LYS A 129 -9.52 -4.55 6.85
N GLY A 130 -9.22 -3.92 5.73
CA GLY A 130 -9.38 -2.46 5.60
C GLY A 130 -8.49 -1.89 4.50
N SER A 131 -8.90 -0.75 3.94
CA SER A 131 -8.23 -0.12 2.80
C SER A 131 -7.84 1.33 3.08
N ARG A 132 -6.94 1.87 2.24
CA ARG A 132 -6.56 3.31 2.23
C ARG A 132 -5.98 3.84 3.55
N GLY A 133 -5.41 2.95 4.37
CA GLY A 133 -4.81 3.27 5.66
C GLY A 133 -5.82 3.59 6.77
N ALA A 134 -7.11 3.28 6.60
CA ALA A 134 -8.10 3.44 7.67
C ALA A 134 -7.70 2.62 8.91
N GLY A 135 -7.78 3.22 10.10
CA GLY A 135 -7.43 2.55 11.36
C GLY A 135 -5.94 2.35 11.61
N VAL A 136 -5.03 2.83 10.76
CA VAL A 136 -3.58 2.65 10.98
C VAL A 136 -3.07 3.71 11.97
N ARG A 137 -2.41 3.28 13.05
CA ARG A 137 -1.73 4.16 14.01
C ARG A 137 -0.37 3.60 14.43
N ARG A 138 0.57 4.49 14.77
CA ARG A 138 1.75 4.12 15.57
C ARG A 138 1.37 4.09 17.04
N VAL A 139 1.92 3.13 17.74
CA VAL A 139 1.73 2.92 19.16
C VAL A 139 3.10 3.03 19.83
N TYR A 140 3.26 4.03 20.70
CA TYR A 140 4.54 4.36 21.34
C TYR A 140 4.68 3.77 22.74
N ASP A 141 3.57 3.41 23.38
CA ASP A 141 3.54 2.88 24.73
C ASP A 141 2.23 2.11 24.98
N GLN A 142 2.16 1.47 26.15
CA GLN A 142 0.98 0.69 26.56
C GLN A 142 -0.30 1.56 26.70
N PRO A 143 -0.26 2.77 27.29
CA PRO A 143 -1.44 3.66 27.30
C PRO A 143 -1.96 4.01 25.91
N ALA A 144 -1.08 4.23 24.91
CA ALA A 144 -1.46 4.43 23.53
C ALA A 144 -2.13 3.20 22.92
N LEU A 145 -1.64 2.00 23.25
CA LEU A 145 -2.26 0.74 22.82
C LEU A 145 -3.69 0.62 23.39
N GLN A 146 -3.86 0.87 24.67
CA GLN A 146 -5.17 0.80 25.34
C GLN A 146 -6.18 1.78 24.72
N ARG A 147 -5.76 3.03 24.46
CA ARG A 147 -6.61 4.02 23.76
C ARG A 147 -7.00 3.55 22.36
N TYR A 148 -6.06 3.01 21.60
CA TYR A 148 -6.34 2.45 20.28
C TYR A 148 -7.36 1.30 20.35
N LEU A 149 -7.20 0.37 21.29
CA LEU A 149 -8.12 -0.77 21.47
C LEU A 149 -9.51 -0.33 21.95
N ALA A 150 -9.60 0.71 22.78
CA ALA A 150 -10.88 1.27 23.24
C ALA A 150 -11.72 1.84 22.09
N GLU A 151 -11.07 2.42 21.07
CA GLU A 151 -11.73 2.92 19.85
C GLU A 151 -11.98 1.82 18.81
N PHE A 152 -11.41 0.62 18.98
CA PHE A 152 -11.44 -0.43 17.96
C PHE A 152 -12.67 -1.36 18.10
N PRO A 153 -13.33 -1.75 17.00
CA PRO A 153 -14.52 -2.62 17.06
C PRO A 153 -14.28 -3.96 17.79
N VAL A 154 -15.22 -4.39 18.63
CA VAL A 154 -15.20 -5.72 19.26
C VAL A 154 -15.27 -6.80 18.19
N GLN A 155 -14.64 -7.95 18.44
CA GLN A 155 -14.61 -9.13 17.57
C GLN A 155 -13.84 -8.96 16.25
N ASP A 156 -13.38 -7.75 15.92
CA ASP A 156 -12.45 -7.53 14.83
C ASP A 156 -11.01 -7.83 15.26
N THR A 157 -10.18 -8.12 14.25
CA THR A 157 -8.76 -8.44 14.43
C THR A 157 -7.88 -7.22 14.20
N VAL A 158 -7.02 -6.94 15.18
CA VAL A 158 -5.94 -5.96 15.10
C VAL A 158 -4.65 -6.70 14.73
N VAL A 159 -3.97 -6.21 13.70
CA VAL A 159 -2.61 -6.59 13.34
C VAL A 159 -1.65 -5.62 14.03
N LEU A 160 -0.66 -6.19 14.72
CA LEU A 160 0.44 -5.46 15.33
C LEU A 160 1.70 -5.81 14.55
N GLN A 161 2.41 -4.82 14.01
CA GLN A 161 3.54 -5.02 13.13
C GLN A 161 4.69 -4.11 13.56
N ALA A 162 5.93 -4.63 13.57
CA ALA A 162 7.12 -3.85 13.86
C ALA A 162 7.16 -2.58 12.99
N LEU A 163 7.55 -1.46 13.58
CA LEU A 163 7.69 -0.21 12.83
C LEU A 163 8.99 -0.25 12.03
N GLU A 164 8.91 0.06 10.73
CA GLU A 164 10.07 0.25 9.87
C GLU A 164 10.23 1.73 9.52
N ASP A 165 11.44 2.25 9.72
CA ASP A 165 11.75 3.67 9.51
C ASP A 165 12.78 3.89 8.40
N LEU A 166 12.94 2.92 7.50
CA LEU A 166 13.70 3.15 6.27
C LEU A 166 13.14 4.38 5.52
N PRO A 167 14.03 5.22 4.96
CA PRO A 167 13.71 6.59 4.54
C PRO A 167 12.79 6.67 3.32
N TYR A 168 12.79 5.64 2.46
CA TYR A 168 12.05 5.65 1.20
C TYR A 168 10.94 4.61 1.20
N GLU A 169 9.81 4.95 0.57
CA GLU A 169 8.68 4.03 0.37
C GLU A 169 8.32 3.97 -1.12
N ALA A 170 8.01 2.77 -1.62
CA ALA A 170 7.55 2.56 -2.99
C ALA A 170 6.41 1.54 -3.08
N GLY A 171 5.53 1.74 -4.06
CA GLY A 171 4.54 0.77 -4.48
C GLY A 171 4.97 0.14 -5.81
N ILE A 172 5.16 -1.19 -5.85
CA ILE A 172 5.61 -1.94 -7.02
C ILE A 172 4.48 -2.86 -7.46
N PHE A 173 3.86 -2.51 -8.58
CA PHE A 173 2.73 -3.23 -9.15
C PHE A 173 3.25 -4.31 -10.08
N TYR A 174 2.91 -5.55 -9.77
CA TYR A 174 3.32 -6.74 -10.48
C TYR A 174 2.13 -7.42 -11.15
N ILE A 175 2.31 -7.87 -12.39
CA ILE A 175 1.33 -8.64 -13.14
C ILE A 175 2.04 -9.79 -13.85
N ARG A 176 1.51 -11.01 -13.73
CA ARG A 176 1.91 -12.15 -14.57
C ARG A 176 0.71 -12.95 -15.04
N LEU A 177 0.93 -13.77 -16.04
CA LEU A 177 -0.08 -14.71 -16.53
C LEU A 177 0.09 -16.09 -15.89
N PRO A 178 -1.00 -16.86 -15.79
CA PRO A 178 -0.92 -18.29 -15.49
C PRO A 178 -0.09 -19.04 -16.54
N GLU A 179 0.85 -19.86 -16.07
CA GLU A 179 1.82 -20.59 -16.93
C GLU A 179 1.15 -21.59 -17.87
N ASN A 180 -0.01 -22.12 -17.48
CA ASN A 180 -0.73 -23.18 -18.18
C ASN A 180 -1.96 -22.66 -18.95
N ASP A 181 -2.00 -21.38 -19.35
CA ASP A 181 -3.11 -20.86 -20.14
C ASP A 181 -2.90 -21.13 -21.66
N PRO A 182 -3.66 -22.05 -22.27
CA PRO A 182 -3.54 -22.37 -23.70
C PRO A 182 -3.96 -21.22 -24.64
N GLY A 183 -4.52 -20.13 -24.09
CA GLY A 183 -4.86 -18.91 -24.81
C GLY A 183 -4.07 -17.68 -24.35
N GLY A 184 -2.86 -17.88 -23.82
CA GLY A 184 -1.99 -16.85 -23.25
C GLY A 184 -1.92 -15.57 -24.10
N TRP A 185 -1.73 -14.42 -23.47
CA TRP A 185 -1.62 -13.17 -24.20
C TRP A 185 -0.46 -13.23 -25.18
N PHE A 186 -0.79 -13.10 -26.46
CA PHE A 186 0.18 -12.70 -27.46
C PHE A 186 0.48 -11.21 -27.23
N ASP A 187 1.67 -10.92 -26.69
CA ASP A 187 2.28 -9.60 -26.82
C ASP A 187 3.14 -9.60 -28.10
N PRO A 188 2.78 -8.81 -29.14
CA PRO A 188 3.57 -8.72 -30.37
C PRO A 188 5.00 -8.24 -30.17
N ALA A 189 5.31 -7.59 -29.04
CA ALA A 189 6.62 -7.03 -28.71
C ALA A 189 7.51 -7.96 -27.87
N THR A 190 6.91 -8.89 -27.10
CA THR A 190 7.65 -9.74 -26.13
C THR A 190 7.42 -11.25 -26.29
N GLY A 191 6.48 -11.68 -27.14
CA GLY A 191 6.14 -13.10 -27.32
C GLY A 191 5.31 -13.67 -26.17
N HIS A 192 5.23 -15.02 -26.06
CA HIS A 192 4.65 -15.69 -24.91
C HIS A 192 5.67 -15.75 -23.77
N SER A 193 5.86 -14.65 -23.04
CA SER A 193 6.67 -14.68 -21.82
C SER A 193 5.80 -15.06 -20.62
N THR A 194 6.25 -16.06 -19.85
CA THR A 194 5.69 -16.37 -18.53
C THR A 194 6.31 -15.51 -17.42
N GLU A 195 7.32 -14.69 -17.73
CA GLU A 195 7.93 -13.72 -16.81
C GLU A 195 6.93 -12.62 -16.47
N GLY A 196 6.90 -12.21 -15.21
CA GLY A 196 6.05 -11.13 -14.76
C GLY A 196 6.51 -9.75 -15.23
N GLU A 197 5.53 -8.87 -15.40
CA GLU A 197 5.68 -7.48 -15.73
C GLU A 197 5.61 -6.62 -14.47
N ILE A 198 6.47 -5.62 -14.38
CA ILE A 198 6.31 -4.52 -13.43
C ILE A 198 5.47 -3.44 -14.10
N PHE A 199 4.16 -3.52 -13.88
CA PHE A 199 3.15 -2.69 -14.52
C PHE A 199 3.20 -1.22 -14.06
N SER A 200 3.64 -0.97 -12.83
CA SER A 200 3.69 0.36 -12.24
C SER A 200 4.69 0.42 -11.11
N VAL A 201 5.46 1.50 -11.02
CA VAL A 201 6.27 1.83 -9.83
C VAL A 201 5.88 3.22 -9.34
N THR A 202 5.50 3.33 -8.08
CA THR A 202 5.15 4.59 -7.42
C THR A 202 6.15 4.88 -6.33
N LEU A 203 6.89 5.97 -6.42
CA LEU A 203 7.68 6.48 -5.30
C LEU A 203 6.77 7.32 -4.40
N LYS A 204 6.82 7.08 -3.10
CA LYS A 204 5.96 7.75 -2.12
C LYS A 204 6.80 8.73 -1.30
N VAL A 205 6.52 10.01 -1.47
CA VAL A 205 7.23 11.09 -0.82
C VAL A 205 6.37 11.66 0.30
N PHE A 206 6.92 11.61 1.51
CA PHE A 206 6.26 12.17 2.68
C PHE A 206 6.42 13.69 2.67
N PRO A 207 5.32 14.46 2.73
CA PRO A 207 5.40 15.92 2.75
C PRO A 207 6.03 16.43 4.04
N TYR A 208 6.86 17.47 3.94
CA TYR A 208 7.47 18.18 5.06
C TYR A 208 7.27 19.69 4.90
N VAL A 209 7.23 20.40 6.03
CA VAL A 209 7.53 21.84 6.09
C VAL A 209 8.85 22.05 6.81
N THR A 210 9.52 23.16 6.52
CA THR A 210 10.78 23.55 7.17
C THR A 210 10.54 24.78 8.02
N GLY A 211 10.95 24.72 9.29
CA GLY A 211 10.88 25.85 10.21
C GLY A 211 11.76 27.01 9.77
N ASP A 212 11.27 28.22 10.00
CA ASP A 212 11.98 29.48 9.76
C ASP A 212 12.32 30.22 11.07
N GLY A 213 11.98 29.62 12.22
CA GLY A 213 12.17 30.21 13.55
C GLY A 213 11.19 31.32 13.91
N GLN A 214 10.20 31.63 13.05
CA GLN A 214 9.27 32.74 13.25
C GLN A 214 7.80 32.31 13.16
N ARG A 215 7.47 31.48 12.17
CA ARG A 215 6.09 31.07 11.88
C ARG A 215 5.72 29.81 12.64
N THR A 216 4.45 29.72 13.00
CA THR A 216 3.90 28.49 13.60
C THR A 216 3.79 27.37 12.57
N LEU A 217 3.73 26.12 13.03
CA LEU A 217 3.49 24.96 12.16
C LEU A 217 2.24 25.16 11.29
N ARG A 218 1.16 25.72 11.85
CA ARG A 218 -0.06 26.07 11.10
C ARG A 218 0.24 27.00 9.93
N GLN A 219 0.97 28.09 10.18
CA GLN A 219 1.30 29.08 9.16
C GLN A 219 2.20 28.50 8.07
N LEU A 220 3.20 27.69 8.46
CA LEU A 220 4.08 26.99 7.53
C LEU A 220 3.28 26.04 6.61
N ILE A 221 2.35 25.26 7.17
CA ILE A 221 1.46 24.39 6.37
C ILE A 221 0.61 25.22 5.42
N GLN A 222 -0.02 26.29 5.90
CA GLN A 222 -0.94 27.10 5.09
C GLN A 222 -0.25 27.86 3.96
N GLN A 223 1.03 28.24 4.15
CA GLN A 223 1.82 28.97 3.16
C GLN A 223 2.57 28.06 2.19
N ASP A 224 2.71 26.77 2.50
CA ASP A 224 3.34 25.82 1.58
C ASP A 224 2.55 25.70 0.27
N PRO A 225 3.20 25.78 -0.91
CA PRO A 225 2.52 25.76 -2.20
C PRO A 225 1.62 24.53 -2.43
N ARG A 226 1.99 23.37 -1.87
CA ARG A 226 1.21 22.14 -1.94
C ARG A 226 0.39 21.95 -0.67
N ALA A 227 1.04 21.95 0.48
CA ALA A 227 0.42 21.59 1.74
C ALA A 227 -0.66 22.58 2.17
N GLY A 228 -0.57 23.85 1.76
CA GLY A 228 -1.60 24.85 2.00
C GLY A 228 -2.91 24.51 1.31
N ARG A 229 -2.86 23.96 0.09
CA ARG A 229 -4.04 23.50 -0.67
C ARG A 229 -4.65 22.23 -0.08
N LEU A 230 -3.85 21.47 0.67
CA LEU A 230 -4.21 20.21 1.32
C LEU A 230 -4.31 20.36 2.85
N ALA A 231 -4.39 21.59 3.37
CA ALA A 231 -4.30 21.85 4.82
C ALA A 231 -5.37 21.10 5.62
N HIS A 232 -6.55 20.89 5.04
CA HIS A 232 -7.64 20.10 5.63
C HIS A 232 -7.25 18.64 5.92
N LEU A 233 -6.24 18.08 5.25
CA LEU A 233 -5.70 16.75 5.54
C LEU A 233 -4.67 16.77 6.67
N TYR A 234 -3.86 17.83 6.78
CA TYR A 234 -2.72 17.87 7.69
C TYR A 234 -3.04 18.49 9.05
N LEU A 235 -3.80 19.60 9.08
CA LEU A 235 -4.06 20.34 10.31
C LEU A 235 -4.73 19.48 11.41
N PRO A 236 -5.75 18.65 11.12
CA PRO A 236 -6.41 17.86 12.16
C PRO A 236 -5.51 16.84 12.89
N ARG A 237 -4.38 16.45 12.29
CA ARG A 237 -3.45 15.45 12.86
C ARG A 237 -2.46 16.02 13.86
N HIS A 238 -2.19 17.33 13.75
CA HIS A 238 -1.11 17.99 14.47
C HIS A 238 -1.62 19.04 15.45
N THR A 239 -2.89 18.96 15.86
CA THR A 239 -3.59 19.97 16.68
C THR A 239 -2.78 20.43 17.89
N GLU A 240 -2.13 19.49 18.58
CA GLU A 240 -1.29 19.74 19.75
C GLU A 240 -0.01 20.56 19.45
N ARG A 241 0.44 20.56 18.19
CA ARG A 241 1.69 21.20 17.74
C ARG A 241 1.47 22.37 16.78
N LEU A 242 0.23 22.68 16.40
CA LEU A 242 -0.07 23.67 15.35
C LEU A 242 0.45 25.08 15.67
N GLU A 243 0.44 25.47 16.95
CA GLU A 243 0.88 26.80 17.40
C GLU A 243 2.36 26.83 17.78
N GLN A 244 3.08 25.70 17.67
CA GLN A 244 4.52 25.65 17.89
C GLN A 244 5.26 26.38 16.75
N VAL A 245 6.17 27.28 17.10
CA VAL A 245 7.14 27.85 16.15
C VAL A 245 8.27 26.83 15.97
N LEU A 246 8.48 26.38 14.74
CA LEU A 246 9.56 25.44 14.43
C LEU A 246 10.89 26.18 14.30
N PRO A 247 11.95 25.74 14.99
CA PRO A 247 13.31 26.24 14.80
C PRO A 247 13.73 26.30 13.33
N ALA A 248 14.54 27.29 13.00
CA ALA A 248 15.04 27.48 11.64
C ALA A 248 15.79 26.22 11.14
N GLY A 249 15.37 25.68 9.99
CA GLY A 249 15.94 24.48 9.38
C GLY A 249 15.46 23.16 9.97
N GLU A 250 14.58 23.15 10.97
CA GLU A 250 13.91 21.94 11.44
C GLU A 250 12.89 21.47 10.41
N ARG A 251 12.92 20.18 10.05
CA ARG A 251 11.95 19.58 9.12
C ARG A 251 10.87 18.86 9.92
N PHE A 252 9.61 19.16 9.63
CA PHE A 252 8.46 18.52 10.26
C PHE A 252 7.65 17.72 9.24
N ARG A 253 7.49 16.42 9.47
CA ARG A 253 6.75 15.49 8.59
C ARG A 253 5.24 15.69 8.77
N LEU A 254 4.52 15.98 7.69
CA LEU A 254 3.08 16.24 7.75
C LEU A 254 2.20 14.99 7.69
N ALA A 255 2.71 13.88 7.16
CA ALA A 255 1.97 12.62 7.05
C ALA A 255 2.87 11.40 7.32
N PHE A 256 2.38 10.49 8.16
CA PHE A 256 3.05 9.21 8.42
C PHE A 256 2.70 8.17 7.35
N ALA A 257 1.41 7.98 7.07
CA ALA A 257 0.94 6.96 6.13
C ALA A 257 1.30 7.27 4.67
N GLY A 258 1.80 6.26 3.94
CA GLY A 258 2.11 6.30 2.51
C GLY A 258 0.88 6.25 1.59
N SER A 259 -0.18 6.99 1.93
CA SER A 259 -1.47 7.00 1.21
C SER A 259 -1.72 8.37 0.58
N HIS A 260 -1.99 8.40 -0.72
CA HIS A 260 -2.29 9.62 -1.46
C HIS A 260 -3.51 10.35 -0.88
N ALA A 261 -4.58 9.62 -0.55
CA ALA A 261 -5.77 10.16 0.10
C ALA A 261 -5.51 10.78 1.48
N ARG A 262 -4.33 10.51 2.07
CA ARG A 262 -3.88 11.07 3.35
C ARG A 262 -2.80 12.16 3.17
N GLY A 263 -2.52 12.56 1.93
CA GLY A 263 -1.61 13.66 1.60
C GLY A 263 -0.16 13.23 1.34
N CYS A 264 0.13 11.93 1.22
CA CYS A 264 1.40 11.46 0.67
C CYS A 264 1.49 11.86 -0.81
N ILE A 265 2.69 12.24 -1.27
CA ILE A 265 2.94 12.66 -2.65
C ILE A 265 3.40 11.44 -3.43
N PHE A 266 2.71 11.12 -4.53
CA PHE A 266 3.09 10.01 -5.40
C PHE A 266 3.86 10.51 -6.61
N ARG A 267 4.92 9.79 -6.98
CA ARG A 267 5.74 10.06 -8.16
C ARG A 267 5.89 8.82 -9.02
N ASP A 268 5.93 9.04 -10.33
CA ASP A 268 6.20 8.00 -11.30
C ASP A 268 7.65 7.51 -11.18
N GLY A 269 7.78 6.24 -10.78
CA GLY A 269 9.06 5.54 -10.65
C GLY A 269 9.33 4.57 -11.81
N SER A 270 8.58 4.63 -12.91
CA SER A 270 8.71 3.70 -14.04
C SER A 270 10.12 3.64 -14.65
N HIS A 271 10.90 4.72 -14.54
CA HIS A 271 12.30 4.76 -14.99
C HIS A 271 13.24 3.87 -14.18
N LEU A 272 12.83 3.39 -13.00
CA LEU A 272 13.60 2.46 -12.18
C LEU A 272 13.55 1.02 -12.71
N VAL A 273 12.60 0.71 -13.60
CA VAL A 273 12.34 -0.66 -14.06
C VAL A 273 13.41 -1.08 -15.07
N THR A 274 14.49 -1.69 -14.57
CA THR A 274 15.51 -2.39 -15.36
C THR A 274 15.17 -3.87 -15.52
N PRO A 275 15.84 -4.62 -16.42
CA PRO A 275 15.68 -6.08 -16.46
C PRO A 275 16.03 -6.77 -15.13
N ALA A 276 17.02 -6.26 -14.39
CA ALA A 276 17.37 -6.79 -13.07
C ALA A 276 16.27 -6.52 -12.03
N PHE A 277 15.69 -5.31 -12.05
CA PHE A 277 14.53 -4.98 -11.23
C PHE A 277 13.37 -5.96 -11.50
N ARG A 278 12.99 -6.16 -12.76
CA ARG A 278 11.90 -7.09 -13.13
C ARG A 278 12.15 -8.50 -12.60
N ARG A 279 13.35 -9.04 -12.84
CA ARG A 279 13.72 -10.39 -12.37
C ARG A 279 13.63 -10.53 -10.85
N GLN A 280 14.15 -9.56 -10.09
CA GLN A 280 14.09 -9.60 -8.62
C GLN A 280 12.65 -9.64 -8.11
N TRP A 281 11.77 -8.79 -8.66
CA TRP A 281 10.37 -8.74 -8.23
C TRP A 281 9.54 -9.90 -8.76
N ASP A 282 9.90 -10.48 -9.92
CA ASP A 282 9.35 -11.74 -10.40
C ASP A 282 9.71 -12.91 -9.47
N LEU A 283 10.98 -12.99 -9.03
CA LEU A 283 11.43 -13.98 -8.05
C LEU A 283 10.62 -13.87 -6.74
N ILE A 284 10.46 -12.65 -6.20
CA ILE A 284 9.68 -12.40 -4.98
C ILE A 284 8.20 -12.78 -5.19
N ALA A 285 7.58 -12.30 -6.27
CA ALA A 285 6.16 -12.54 -6.52
C ALA A 285 5.82 -14.02 -6.69
N ARG A 286 6.71 -14.79 -7.32
CA ARG A 286 6.55 -16.25 -7.50
C ARG A 286 6.62 -17.04 -6.21
N GLN A 287 7.21 -16.49 -5.14
CA GLN A 287 7.20 -17.12 -3.82
C GLN A 287 5.81 -17.10 -3.17
N ILE A 288 4.90 -16.23 -3.63
CA ILE A 288 3.53 -16.14 -3.10
C ILE A 288 2.63 -17.07 -3.92
N PRO A 289 2.17 -18.20 -3.35
CA PRO A 289 1.33 -19.14 -4.08
C PRO A 289 0.08 -18.42 -4.59
N GLY A 290 -0.25 -18.60 -5.86
CA GLY A 290 -1.46 -18.04 -6.45
C GLY A 290 -1.47 -16.52 -6.63
N PHE A 291 -0.33 -15.83 -6.51
CA PHE A 291 -0.24 -14.39 -6.78
C PHE A 291 0.08 -14.12 -8.26
N TYR A 292 -0.78 -13.33 -8.91
CA TYR A 292 -0.70 -12.99 -10.34
C TYR A 292 -0.86 -11.50 -10.60
N PHE A 293 -1.53 -10.78 -9.72
CA PHE A 293 -1.90 -9.39 -9.95
C PHE A 293 -1.98 -8.64 -8.62
N GLY A 294 -1.14 -7.64 -8.43
CA GLY A 294 -1.18 -6.88 -7.19
C GLY A 294 -0.02 -5.91 -7.02
N ARG A 295 0.07 -5.32 -5.83
CA ARG A 295 1.09 -4.32 -5.49
C ARG A 295 1.78 -4.64 -4.18
N PHE A 296 3.11 -4.66 -4.22
CA PHE A 296 3.97 -4.63 -3.03
C PHE A 296 4.15 -3.18 -2.60
N ASP A 297 3.79 -2.86 -1.36
CA ASP A 297 4.21 -1.61 -0.73
C ASP A 297 5.42 -1.90 0.15
N ILE A 298 6.54 -1.24 -0.17
CA ILE A 298 7.83 -1.51 0.44
C ILE A 298 8.46 -0.26 1.06
N ARG A 299 9.30 -0.48 2.06
CA ARG A 299 10.26 0.49 2.61
C ARG A 299 11.67 0.07 2.24
N PHE A 300 12.54 1.03 1.93
CA PHE A 300 13.92 0.77 1.55
C PHE A 300 14.87 1.92 1.91
N ASP A 301 16.15 1.62 2.09
CA ASP A 301 17.21 2.62 2.33
C ASP A 301 17.98 3.01 1.07
N ASP A 302 18.07 2.11 0.09
CA ASP A 302 18.87 2.31 -1.11
C ASP A 302 18.15 1.76 -2.36
N VAL A 303 17.92 2.64 -3.35
CA VAL A 303 17.24 2.29 -4.60
C VAL A 303 17.94 1.18 -5.38
N ARG A 304 19.26 1.05 -5.26
CA ARG A 304 20.05 0.01 -5.95
C ARG A 304 19.64 -1.39 -5.49
N LYS A 305 19.23 -1.53 -4.22
CA LYS A 305 18.78 -2.80 -3.62
C LYS A 305 17.48 -3.34 -4.21
N LEU A 306 16.74 -2.52 -4.94
CA LEU A 306 15.53 -2.95 -5.65
C LEU A 306 15.82 -3.73 -6.95
N SER A 307 17.10 -3.87 -7.31
CA SER A 307 17.54 -4.53 -8.55
C SER A 307 18.88 -5.26 -8.45
N CYS A 308 19.31 -5.61 -7.24
CA CYS A 308 20.62 -6.22 -6.98
C CYS A 308 20.60 -7.74 -6.78
N VAL A 309 19.41 -8.36 -6.72
CA VAL A 309 19.26 -9.80 -6.46
C VAL A 309 19.04 -10.59 -7.75
N ALA A 310 19.78 -11.69 -7.91
CA ALA A 310 19.68 -12.59 -9.06
C ALA A 310 19.14 -13.99 -8.72
N SER A 311 19.12 -14.38 -7.44
CA SER A 311 18.67 -15.71 -6.98
C SER A 311 17.81 -15.67 -5.70
N LEU A 312 17.15 -16.79 -5.37
CA LEU A 312 16.38 -16.91 -4.12
C LEU A 312 17.27 -16.94 -2.87
N GLU A 313 18.52 -17.37 -2.99
CA GLU A 313 19.48 -17.38 -1.88
C GLU A 313 19.86 -15.94 -1.52
N ASP A 314 20.14 -15.10 -2.52
CA ASP A 314 20.46 -13.68 -2.31
C ASP A 314 19.29 -12.92 -1.64
N LEU A 315 18.03 -13.33 -1.90
CA LEU A 315 16.85 -12.69 -1.27
C LEU A 315 16.83 -12.86 0.25
N GLN A 316 17.36 -13.98 0.77
CA GLN A 316 17.39 -14.23 2.22
C GLN A 316 18.35 -13.28 2.94
N HIS A 317 19.35 -12.78 2.21
CA HIS A 317 20.38 -11.86 2.70
C HIS A 317 20.12 -10.41 2.27
N LEU A 318 18.99 -10.11 1.62
CA LEU A 318 18.64 -8.76 1.20
C LEU A 318 18.21 -7.93 2.42
N GLU A 319 19.12 -7.08 2.89
CA GLU A 319 18.89 -6.13 3.97
C GLU A 319 18.50 -4.74 3.45
N GLY A 320 17.78 -3.96 4.26
CA GLY A 320 17.38 -2.59 3.90
C GLY A 320 16.27 -2.50 2.84
N VAL A 321 15.54 -3.59 2.62
CA VAL A 321 14.25 -3.61 1.91
C VAL A 321 13.24 -4.38 2.76
N LYS A 322 12.06 -3.81 3.00
CA LYS A 322 10.98 -4.45 3.74
C LYS A 322 9.66 -4.31 3.02
N ILE A 323 8.92 -5.41 2.90
CA ILE A 323 7.54 -5.43 2.45
C ILE A 323 6.64 -5.08 3.64
N ILE A 324 5.93 -3.96 3.52
CA ILE A 324 4.98 -3.47 4.52
C ILE A 324 3.59 -4.07 4.29
N GLU A 325 3.21 -4.22 3.02
CA GLU A 325 1.90 -4.69 2.59
C GLU A 325 1.99 -5.31 1.18
N VAL A 326 1.16 -6.32 0.95
CA VAL A 326 0.92 -6.90 -0.37
C VAL A 326 -0.58 -6.80 -0.63
N ASN A 327 -0.96 -6.13 -1.71
CA ASN A 327 -2.35 -5.90 -2.10
C ASN A 327 -2.66 -6.77 -3.33
N GLY A 328 -3.86 -7.36 -3.41
CA GLY A 328 -4.27 -8.18 -4.55
C GLY A 328 -4.95 -7.41 -5.68
N ALA A 329 -5.99 -8.02 -6.26
CA ALA A 329 -6.71 -7.53 -7.45
C ALA A 329 -7.33 -6.13 -7.31
N GLY A 330 -7.56 -5.67 -6.08
CA GLY A 330 -8.10 -4.34 -5.77
C GLY A 330 -7.05 -3.24 -5.79
N ALA A 331 -5.77 -3.58 -5.94
CA ALA A 331 -4.69 -2.61 -6.02
C ALA A 331 -4.84 -1.68 -7.23
N GLU A 332 -4.41 -0.43 -7.08
CA GLU A 332 -4.35 0.56 -8.17
C GLU A 332 -2.89 0.83 -8.57
N ALA A 333 -2.66 1.03 -9.87
CA ALA A 333 -1.41 1.57 -10.41
C ALA A 333 -1.25 3.04 -9.99
N THR A 334 -0.80 3.27 -8.77
CA THR A 334 -0.83 4.57 -8.09
C THR A 334 0.09 5.64 -8.67
N HIS A 335 0.99 5.30 -9.59
CA HIS A 335 1.85 6.28 -10.29
C HIS A 335 1.03 7.27 -11.12
N ILE A 336 -0.22 6.90 -11.47
CA ILE A 336 -1.14 7.82 -12.14
C ILE A 336 -1.44 9.07 -11.32
N TRP A 337 -1.15 9.10 -10.02
CA TRP A 337 -1.35 10.28 -9.16
C TRP A 337 -0.15 11.22 -9.14
N ASP A 338 0.88 10.98 -9.95
CA ASP A 338 1.94 11.98 -10.15
C ASP A 338 1.33 13.29 -10.68
N ALA A 339 1.76 14.43 -10.12
CA ALA A 339 1.31 15.76 -10.51
C ALA A 339 1.52 16.04 -12.01
N ASP A 340 2.56 15.45 -12.60
CA ASP A 340 2.89 15.62 -14.02
C ASP A 340 2.21 14.58 -14.93
N MET A 341 1.43 13.65 -14.37
CA MET A 341 0.73 12.64 -15.15
C MET A 341 -0.39 13.26 -16.01
N PRO A 342 -0.36 13.09 -17.34
CA PRO A 342 -1.46 13.52 -18.20
C PRO A 342 -2.67 12.61 -18.04
N ILE A 343 -3.87 13.20 -17.95
CA ILE A 343 -5.14 12.46 -17.77
C ILE A 343 -5.35 11.33 -18.80
N ARG A 344 -4.96 11.56 -20.07
CA ARG A 344 -5.05 10.53 -21.12
C ARG A 344 -4.21 9.29 -20.81
N ARG A 345 -3.03 9.48 -20.20
CA ARG A 345 -2.13 8.39 -19.81
C ARG A 345 -2.67 7.70 -18.56
N ALA A 346 -3.16 8.47 -17.58
CA ALA A 346 -3.82 7.91 -16.40
C ALA A 346 -4.97 6.96 -16.78
N TYR A 347 -5.88 7.38 -17.67
CA TYR A 347 -6.95 6.50 -18.15
C TYR A 347 -6.44 5.33 -18.99
N GLY A 348 -5.45 5.55 -19.85
CA GLY A 348 -4.80 4.46 -20.60
C GLY A 348 -4.26 3.37 -19.68
N THR A 349 -3.55 3.75 -18.62
CA THR A 349 -3.05 2.84 -17.58
C THR A 349 -4.20 2.11 -16.89
N LEU A 350 -5.24 2.81 -16.44
CA LEU A 350 -6.36 2.17 -15.74
C LEU A 350 -7.14 1.20 -16.64
N PHE A 351 -7.36 1.55 -17.91
CA PHE A 351 -7.99 0.64 -18.87
C PHE A 351 -7.12 -0.59 -19.12
N ASP A 352 -5.81 -0.41 -19.26
CA ASP A 352 -4.91 -1.55 -19.46
C ASP A 352 -4.85 -2.46 -18.23
N GLN A 353 -4.82 -1.87 -17.04
CA GLN A 353 -4.89 -2.58 -15.77
C GLN A 353 -6.12 -3.49 -15.70
N TYR A 354 -7.31 -2.94 -15.95
CA TYR A 354 -8.56 -3.72 -15.92
C TYR A 354 -8.62 -4.76 -17.04
N ARG A 355 -8.11 -4.44 -18.24
CA ARG A 355 -8.01 -5.41 -19.35
C ARG A 355 -7.21 -6.65 -18.94
N LYS A 356 -6.04 -6.45 -18.33
CA LYS A 356 -5.16 -7.52 -17.83
C LYS A 356 -5.85 -8.29 -16.68
N LEU A 357 -6.45 -7.57 -15.74
CA LEU A 357 -7.15 -8.17 -14.59
C LEU A 357 -8.29 -9.12 -15.02
N PHE A 358 -9.15 -8.69 -15.94
CA PHE A 358 -10.23 -9.53 -16.46
C PHE A 358 -9.72 -10.75 -17.22
N ALA A 359 -8.64 -10.60 -17.98
CA ALA A 359 -8.06 -11.72 -18.71
C ALA A 359 -7.41 -12.75 -17.80
N ILE A 360 -6.70 -12.32 -16.75
CA ILE A 360 -6.18 -13.23 -15.71
C ILE A 360 -7.35 -13.93 -15.03
N GLY A 361 -8.39 -13.21 -14.61
CA GLY A 361 -9.59 -13.83 -14.04
C GLY A 361 -10.25 -14.85 -14.96
N ALA A 362 -10.31 -14.57 -16.27
CA ALA A 362 -10.82 -15.51 -17.26
C ALA A 362 -9.91 -16.75 -17.44
N ALA A 363 -8.59 -16.58 -17.38
CA ALA A 363 -7.62 -17.68 -17.41
C ALA A 363 -7.77 -18.56 -16.17
N GLN A 364 -7.90 -17.97 -14.98
CA GLN A 364 -8.10 -18.72 -13.73
C GLN A 364 -9.42 -19.50 -13.75
N ARG A 365 -10.49 -18.92 -14.30
CA ARG A 365 -11.74 -19.64 -14.54
C ARG A 365 -11.54 -20.84 -15.49
N ARG A 366 -10.75 -20.69 -16.57
CA ARG A 366 -10.43 -21.82 -17.48
C ARG A 366 -9.64 -22.92 -16.79
N LEU A 367 -8.77 -22.55 -15.84
CA LEU A 367 -8.02 -23.49 -14.99
C LEU A 367 -8.88 -24.16 -13.90
N GLY A 368 -10.19 -23.86 -13.84
CA GLY A 368 -11.14 -24.51 -12.93
C GLY A 368 -11.34 -23.80 -11.60
N HIS A 369 -10.74 -22.62 -11.38
CA HIS A 369 -10.98 -21.88 -10.15
C HIS A 369 -12.41 -21.33 -10.09
N PRO A 370 -13.13 -21.50 -8.97
CA PRO A 370 -14.52 -21.08 -8.85
C PRO A 370 -14.61 -19.55 -8.87
N VAL A 371 -15.53 -19.02 -9.68
CA VAL A 371 -15.80 -17.58 -9.73
C VAL A 371 -16.94 -17.23 -8.76
N PRO A 372 -16.70 -16.39 -7.74
CA PRO A 372 -17.73 -15.95 -6.80
C PRO A 372 -18.93 -15.29 -7.49
N GLY A 373 -20.14 -15.57 -7.02
CA GLY A 373 -21.36 -14.91 -7.49
C GLY A 373 -21.44 -13.44 -7.06
N LEU A 374 -22.13 -12.62 -7.85
CA LEU A 374 -22.26 -11.17 -7.62
C LEU A 374 -22.78 -10.81 -6.22
N ARG A 375 -23.74 -11.58 -5.68
CA ARG A 375 -24.30 -11.35 -4.34
C ARG A 375 -23.24 -11.45 -3.24
N LYS A 376 -22.34 -12.44 -3.33
CA LYS A 376 -21.24 -12.62 -2.37
C LYS A 376 -20.28 -11.43 -2.41
N VAL A 377 -19.89 -11.01 -3.62
CA VAL A 377 -18.98 -9.87 -3.80
C VAL A 377 -19.62 -8.57 -3.29
N TRP A 378 -20.89 -8.34 -3.59
CA TRP A 378 -21.62 -7.17 -3.10
C TRP A 378 -21.71 -7.14 -1.56
N ALA A 379 -21.99 -8.28 -0.93
CA ALA A 379 -22.02 -8.38 0.53
C ALA A 379 -20.67 -8.00 1.15
N GLU A 380 -19.55 -8.49 0.59
CA GLU A 380 -18.21 -8.15 1.09
C GLU A 380 -17.89 -6.66 0.89
N ILE A 381 -18.30 -6.05 -0.23
CA ILE A 381 -18.13 -4.60 -0.46
C ILE A 381 -18.85 -3.80 0.63
N GLN A 382 -20.12 -4.11 0.89
CA GLN A 382 -20.93 -3.41 1.90
C GLN A 382 -20.37 -3.60 3.31
N GLN A 383 -19.92 -4.81 3.63
CA GLN A 383 -19.27 -5.09 4.91
C GLN A 383 -17.98 -4.28 5.08
N ASN A 384 -17.11 -4.27 4.07
CA ASN A 384 -15.84 -3.55 4.10
C ASN A 384 -16.02 -2.02 4.18
N GLU A 385 -17.00 -1.45 3.47
CA GLU A 385 -17.36 -0.03 3.57
C GLU A 385 -17.87 0.32 4.98
N THR A 386 -18.68 -0.56 5.57
CA THR A 386 -19.21 -0.36 6.93
C THR A 386 -18.11 -0.48 7.99
N MET A 387 -17.18 -1.42 7.84
CA MET A 387 -16.06 -1.60 8.78
C MET A 387 -15.11 -0.39 8.77
N ALA A 388 -14.80 0.13 7.58
CA ALA A 388 -13.88 1.25 7.43
C ALA A 388 -14.30 2.54 8.16
N THR A 389 -15.61 2.75 8.38
CA THR A 389 -16.12 3.91 9.12
C THR A 389 -16.08 3.74 10.64
N ARG A 390 -15.89 2.50 11.12
CA ARG A 390 -15.83 2.16 12.55
C ARG A 390 -14.41 2.11 13.09
N TYR A 391 -13.40 2.18 12.23
CA TYR A 391 -12.01 2.14 12.67
C TYR A 391 -11.56 3.47 13.28
N PRO A 392 -10.59 3.44 14.21
CA PRO A 392 -9.98 4.64 14.77
C PRO A 392 -9.45 5.57 13.66
N LEU A 393 -9.41 6.88 13.95
CA LEU A 393 -8.80 7.85 13.05
C LEU A 393 -7.35 7.47 12.71
N THR A 394 -6.99 7.50 11.43
CA THR A 394 -5.62 7.27 10.96
C THR A 394 -4.69 8.40 11.41
N GLU A 395 -3.49 8.05 11.87
CA GLU A 395 -2.42 8.99 12.23
C GLU A 395 -1.74 9.66 11.03
#